data_AF-A0A1S1TG75-F1
#
_entry.id   AF-A0A1S1TG75-F1
#
_cell.length_a   1.000
_cell.length_b   1.000
_cell.length_c   1.000
_cell.angle_alpha   90.00
_cell.angle_beta   90.00
_cell.angle_gamma   90.00
#
_symmetry.space_group_name_H-M   'P 1'
#
loop_
_entity.id
_entity.type
_entity.pdbx_description
1 polymer ?
#
loop_
_entity_poly.entity_id
_entity_poly.type
_entity_poly.pdbx_seq_one_letter_code
_entity_poly.pdbx_strand_id
1 'polypeptide(L)'
;MSKRGVKLPGGAIHLLRGKHTGPNRGFGACHIWAEHSREMMAEGFENEAAVPAYVAFVITAASQLYYSGESFRYSRLMAVRGIAWTAILELRDRDEPFWSVITAYRSNKKHGTFVGSVLL
;
A
#
# COMPACT_ATOMS: atom_id res chain seq x y z
N MET A 1 3.65 -32.33 -8.14
CA MET A 1 3.94 -30.97 -8.67
C MET A 1 4.41 -30.09 -7.52
N SER A 2 5.69 -29.72 -7.49
CA SER A 2 6.21 -28.83 -6.44
C SER A 2 5.57 -27.45 -6.59
N LYS A 3 4.76 -27.03 -5.60
CA LYS A 3 4.29 -25.65 -5.51
C LYS A 3 5.53 -24.78 -5.31
N ARG A 4 6.00 -24.11 -6.36
CA ARG A 4 7.00 -23.04 -6.21
C ARG A 4 6.43 -22.04 -5.20
N GLY A 5 7.06 -21.93 -4.04
CA GLY A 5 6.66 -20.95 -3.03
C GLY A 5 6.83 -19.53 -3.57
N VAL A 6 5.88 -18.65 -3.24
CA VAL A 6 6.01 -17.22 -3.53
C VAL A 6 7.10 -16.64 -2.65
N LYS A 7 8.07 -15.92 -3.23
CA LYS A 7 9.08 -15.18 -2.48
C LYS A 7 8.58 -13.76 -2.24
N LEU A 8 8.52 -13.36 -0.97
CA LEU A 8 8.18 -12.01 -0.54
C LEU A 8 9.41 -11.41 0.14
N PRO A 9 10.25 -10.65 -0.58
CA PRO A 9 11.45 -10.08 0.00
C PRO A 9 11.11 -8.96 0.98
N GLY A 10 11.95 -8.79 2.01
CA GLY A 10 12.01 -7.52 2.72
C GLY A 10 12.49 -6.42 1.77
N GLY A 11 12.18 -5.17 2.08
CA GLY A 11 12.60 -4.04 1.27
C GLY A 11 11.98 -2.73 1.73
N ALA A 12 12.54 -1.62 1.26
CA ALA A 12 12.04 -0.28 1.57
C ALA A 12 10.62 -0.08 1.01
N ILE A 13 9.81 0.72 1.71
CA ILE A 13 8.49 1.15 1.24
C ILE A 13 8.62 2.56 0.68
N HIS A 14 8.28 2.74 -0.60
CA HIS A 14 8.38 4.03 -1.27
C HIS A 14 7.01 4.53 -1.74
N LEU A 15 6.72 5.79 -1.42
CA LEU A 15 5.62 6.53 -2.03
C LEU A 15 6.12 7.21 -3.30
N LEU A 16 5.68 6.73 -4.46
CA LEU A 16 5.95 7.37 -5.74
C LEU A 16 4.90 8.45 -6.02
N ARG A 17 5.26 9.48 -6.79
CA ARG A 17 4.30 10.50 -7.26
C ARG A 17 3.12 9.86 -7.99
N GLY A 18 3.42 8.92 -8.88
CA GLY A 18 2.42 8.12 -9.59
C GLY A 18 1.50 8.93 -10.50
N LYS A 19 0.31 8.36 -10.79
CA LYS A 19 -0.72 8.99 -11.64
C LYS A 19 -2.09 8.36 -11.41
N HIS A 20 -3.13 9.16 -11.56
CA HIS A 20 -4.50 8.71 -11.67
C HIS A 20 -4.91 8.64 -13.15
N THR A 21 -5.48 7.53 -13.61
CA THR A 21 -5.92 7.34 -15.01
C THR A 21 -7.38 6.93 -15.14
N GLY A 22 -8.13 6.94 -14.04
CA GLY A 22 -9.55 6.67 -13.99
C GLY A 22 -9.97 6.07 -12.64
N PRO A 23 -11.28 5.86 -12.42
CA PRO A 23 -11.80 5.31 -11.16
C PRO A 23 -11.13 3.98 -10.82
N ASN A 24 -10.59 3.85 -9.61
CA ASN A 24 -9.81 2.69 -9.15
C ASN A 24 -8.61 2.33 -10.06
N ARG A 25 -8.13 3.27 -10.89
CA ARG A 25 -7.01 3.08 -11.83
C ARG A 25 -5.94 4.14 -11.62
N GLY A 26 -4.79 3.69 -11.15
CA GLY A 26 -3.66 4.56 -10.88
C GLY A 26 -2.75 3.97 -9.81
N PHE A 27 -1.78 4.76 -9.38
CA PHE A 27 -0.96 4.45 -8.22
C PHE A 27 -0.32 5.72 -7.65
N GLY A 28 0.19 5.62 -6.42
CA GLY A 28 1.02 6.65 -5.79
C GLY A 28 0.24 7.89 -5.35
N ALA A 29 0.96 8.96 -5.05
CA ALA A 29 0.43 10.14 -4.39
C ALA A 29 -0.75 10.78 -5.14
N CYS A 30 -0.61 10.98 -6.46
CA CYS A 30 -1.66 11.59 -7.28
C CYS A 30 -2.94 10.71 -7.31
N HIS A 31 -2.80 9.39 -7.29
CA HIS A 31 -3.94 8.48 -7.27
C HIS A 31 -4.64 8.46 -5.92
N ILE A 32 -3.87 8.44 -4.82
CA ILE A 32 -4.40 8.49 -3.46
C ILE A 32 -5.23 9.76 -3.26
N TRP A 33 -4.70 10.92 -3.63
CA TRP A 33 -5.44 12.17 -3.51
C TRP A 33 -6.73 12.17 -4.35
N ALA A 34 -6.64 11.75 -5.61
CA ALA A 34 -7.79 11.74 -6.52
C ALA A 34 -8.94 10.86 -6.00
N GLU A 35 -8.64 9.68 -5.45
CA GLU A 35 -9.67 8.72 -5.00
C GLU A 35 -10.10 8.93 -3.53
N HIS A 36 -9.20 9.44 -2.68
CA HIS A 36 -9.36 9.40 -1.22
C HIS A 36 -9.25 10.78 -0.54
N SER A 37 -9.17 11.88 -1.28
CA SER A 37 -9.13 13.25 -0.69
C SER A 37 -10.24 13.52 0.32
N ARG A 38 -11.46 13.04 0.08
CA ARG A 38 -12.59 13.25 1.00
C ARG A 38 -12.34 12.69 2.40
N GLU A 39 -11.84 11.46 2.51
CA GLU A 39 -11.52 10.86 3.81
C GLU A 39 -10.24 11.43 4.40
N MET A 40 -9.27 11.79 3.56
CA MET A 40 -8.06 12.49 3.99
C MET A 40 -8.39 13.83 4.66
N MET A 41 -9.23 14.66 4.03
CA MET A 41 -9.67 15.93 4.59
C MET A 41 -10.42 15.74 5.92
N ALA A 42 -11.22 14.67 6.05
CA ALA A 42 -11.91 14.35 7.31
C ALA A 42 -10.94 14.03 8.47
N GLU A 43 -9.72 13.59 8.16
CA GLU A 43 -8.64 13.34 9.13
C GLU A 43 -7.65 14.52 9.24
N GLY A 44 -7.91 15.65 8.58
CA GLY A 44 -7.08 16.87 8.64
C GLY A 44 -5.96 16.96 7.60
N PHE A 45 -5.96 16.11 6.57
CA PHE A 45 -5.01 16.19 5.44
C PHE A 45 -5.65 16.97 4.28
N GLU A 46 -5.41 18.29 4.23
CA GLU A 46 -6.25 19.21 3.46
C GLU A 46 -5.91 19.35 1.97
N ASN A 47 -4.74 18.89 1.52
CA ASN A 47 -4.32 19.03 0.12
C ASN A 47 -3.41 17.88 -0.34
N GLU A 48 -3.12 17.81 -1.64
CA GLU A 48 -2.29 16.75 -2.23
C GLU A 48 -0.87 16.70 -1.63
N ALA A 49 -0.31 17.83 -1.19
CA ALA A 49 1.00 17.85 -0.55
C ALA A 49 1.00 17.14 0.82
N ALA A 50 -0.17 16.90 1.41
CA ALA A 50 -0.33 16.16 2.65
C ALA A 50 -0.34 14.61 2.46
N VAL A 51 -0.35 14.11 1.22
CA VAL A 51 -0.38 12.65 0.95
C VAL A 51 0.78 11.89 1.59
N PRO A 52 2.04 12.36 1.59
CA PRO A 52 3.12 11.67 2.29
C PRO A 52 2.86 11.50 3.79
N ALA A 53 2.35 12.55 4.45
CA ALA A 53 1.99 12.50 5.86
C ALA A 53 0.81 11.54 6.11
N TYR A 54 -0.17 11.52 5.21
CA TYR A 54 -1.29 10.58 5.27
C TYR A 54 -0.83 9.12 5.10
N VAL A 55 0.11 8.85 4.20
CA VAL A 55 0.68 7.50 4.01
C VAL A 55 1.48 7.08 5.24
N ALA A 56 2.28 7.97 5.83
CA ALA A 56 3.00 7.70 7.09
C ALA A 56 2.05 7.52 8.28
N PHE A 57 0.89 8.17 8.26
CA PHE A 57 -0.19 7.86 9.17
C PHE A 57 -0.71 6.45 8.91
N VAL A 58 -1.15 6.11 7.69
CA VAL A 58 -1.72 4.78 7.37
C VAL A 58 -0.74 3.62 7.62
N ILE A 59 0.54 3.78 7.30
CA ILE A 59 1.59 2.75 7.43
C ILE A 59 2.53 3.14 8.57
N THR A 60 2.39 2.50 9.72
CA THR A 60 3.28 2.66 10.88
C THR A 60 4.15 1.42 11.11
N ALA A 61 5.14 1.53 12.01
CA ALA A 61 5.73 0.35 12.65
C ALA A 61 4.63 -0.61 13.13
N ALA A 62 4.92 -1.90 13.02
CA ALA A 62 4.02 -3.00 13.38
C ALA A 62 2.73 -3.10 12.54
N SER A 63 2.56 -2.30 11.47
CA SER A 63 1.48 -2.54 10.50
C SER A 63 1.58 -3.97 9.98
N GLN A 64 0.48 -4.72 10.06
CA GLN A 64 0.43 -6.12 9.69
C GLN A 64 0.38 -6.24 8.17
N LEU A 65 1.24 -7.08 7.60
CA LEU A 65 1.31 -7.34 6.17
C LEU A 65 0.57 -8.64 5.84
N TYR A 66 -0.37 -8.55 4.91
CA TYR A 66 -1.14 -9.68 4.42
C TYR A 66 -0.93 -9.88 2.92
N TYR A 67 -0.79 -11.15 2.53
CA TYR A 67 -0.65 -11.58 1.14
C TYR A 67 -1.91 -12.31 0.69
N SER A 68 -2.63 -11.78 -0.30
CA SER A 68 -3.88 -12.36 -0.82
C SER A 68 -3.73 -13.13 -2.14
N GLY A 69 -2.51 -13.28 -2.66
CA GLY A 69 -2.21 -14.00 -3.90
C GLY A 69 -1.61 -13.11 -4.98
N GLU A 70 -1.18 -13.73 -6.09
CA GLU A 70 -0.60 -13.01 -7.23
C GLU A 70 -1.72 -12.32 -8.02
N SER A 71 -1.62 -11.00 -8.23
CA SER A 71 -2.15 -10.45 -9.48
C SER A 71 -1.20 -10.93 -10.58
N PHE A 72 -1.71 -11.37 -11.74
CA PHE A 72 -0.99 -12.01 -12.86
C PHE A 72 0.34 -11.37 -13.32
N ARG A 73 0.76 -10.22 -12.78
CA ARG A 73 2.02 -9.53 -13.09
C ARG A 73 2.86 -9.07 -11.89
N TYR A 74 2.29 -8.92 -10.69
CA TYR A 74 2.99 -8.34 -9.55
C TYR A 74 2.54 -8.93 -8.22
N SER A 75 3.50 -9.19 -7.32
CA SER A 75 3.24 -9.52 -5.92
C SER A 75 2.75 -8.28 -5.17
N ARG A 76 1.60 -8.41 -4.50
CA ARG A 76 1.01 -7.32 -3.71
C ARG A 76 0.86 -7.71 -2.26
N LEU A 77 1.13 -6.76 -1.37
CA LEU A 77 0.86 -6.85 0.05
C LEU A 77 -0.18 -5.83 0.44
N MET A 78 -0.98 -6.18 1.42
CA MET A 78 -1.88 -5.27 2.10
C MET A 78 -1.29 -4.98 3.48
N ALA A 79 -0.89 -3.73 3.69
CA ALA A 79 -0.47 -3.22 4.99
C ALA A 79 -1.69 -2.72 5.75
N VAL A 80 -1.94 -3.27 6.93
CA VAL A 80 -3.09 -2.92 7.76
C VAL A 80 -2.61 -2.34 9.08
N ARG A 81 -3.09 -1.14 9.40
CA ARG A 81 -2.90 -0.50 10.69
C ARG A 81 -4.21 -0.49 11.47
N GLY A 82 -4.24 -1.24 12.56
CA GLY A 82 -5.40 -1.35 13.44
C GLY A 82 -6.62 -1.93 12.71
N ILE A 83 -7.80 -1.34 12.97
CA ILE A 83 -9.08 -1.76 12.39
C ILE A 83 -9.58 -0.83 11.28
N ALA A 84 -8.84 0.21 10.89
CA ALA A 84 -9.41 1.29 10.08
C ALA A 84 -8.58 1.69 8.86
N TRP A 85 -7.31 1.28 8.77
CA TRP A 85 -6.41 1.83 7.76
C TRP A 85 -5.71 0.74 6.98
N THR A 86 -5.75 0.87 5.66
CA THR A 86 -5.18 -0.10 4.74
C THR A 86 -4.35 0.63 3.67
N ALA A 87 -3.19 0.09 3.35
CA ALA A 87 -2.44 0.45 2.17
C ALA A 87 -2.12 -0.79 1.33
N ILE A 88 -2.09 -0.61 0.01
CA ILE A 88 -1.70 -1.65 -0.93
C ILE A 88 -0.29 -1.35 -1.41
N LEU A 89 0.59 -2.33 -1.23
CA LEU A 89 1.98 -2.30 -1.65
C LEU A 89 2.17 -3.25 -2.83
N GLU A 90 2.95 -2.86 -3.81
CA GLU A 90 3.31 -3.70 -4.96
C GLU A 90 4.83 -3.81 -5.06
N LEU A 91 5.33 -5.03 -5.20
CA LEU A 91 6.76 -5.27 -5.37
C LEU A 91 7.23 -4.71 -6.71
N ARG A 92 8.24 -3.85 -6.67
CA ARG A 92 9.02 -3.42 -7.83
C ARG A 92 10.29 -4.24 -7.86
N ASP A 93 10.27 -5.29 -8.67
CA ASP A 93 11.43 -6.18 -8.86
C ASP A 93 12.40 -5.53 -9.86
N ARG A 94 13.36 -4.77 -9.32
CA ARG A 94 14.45 -4.07 -10.03
C ARG A 94 15.77 -4.52 -9.40
N ASP A 95 16.91 -3.98 -9.86
CA ASP A 95 18.24 -4.33 -9.32
C ASP A 95 18.29 -4.23 -7.78
N GLU A 96 17.60 -3.24 -7.21
CA GLU A 96 17.26 -3.19 -5.78
C GLU A 96 15.72 -3.24 -5.61
N PRO A 97 15.17 -4.35 -5.07
CA PRO A 97 13.73 -4.51 -4.93
C PRO A 97 13.17 -3.61 -3.82
N PHE A 98 12.02 -2.97 -4.10
CA PHE A 98 11.30 -2.16 -3.11
C PHE A 98 9.78 -2.32 -3.25
N TRP A 99 9.06 -1.93 -2.21
CA TRP A 99 7.60 -1.97 -2.15
C TRP A 99 7.02 -0.60 -2.47
N SER A 100 6.34 -0.48 -3.60
CA SER A 100 5.67 0.77 -4.02
C SER A 100 4.30 0.87 -3.37
N VAL A 101 4.00 1.99 -2.71
CA VAL A 101 2.64 2.31 -2.27
C VAL A 101 1.77 2.58 -3.51
N ILE A 102 0.74 1.76 -3.71
CA ILE A 102 -0.21 1.88 -4.81
C ILE A 102 -1.38 2.75 -4.41
N THR A 103 -1.98 2.45 -3.26
CA THR A 103 -3.06 3.25 -2.66
C THR A 103 -3.02 3.14 -1.13
N ALA A 104 -3.68 4.06 -0.44
CA ALA A 104 -3.88 4.09 1.00
C ALA A 104 -5.28 4.64 1.27
N TYR A 105 -6.07 3.94 2.09
CA TYR A 105 -7.46 4.28 2.33
C TYR A 105 -8.01 3.77 3.66
N ARG A 106 -9.16 4.31 4.07
CA ARG A 106 -9.91 3.81 5.23
C ARG A 106 -10.58 2.46 4.89
N SER A 107 -10.16 1.41 5.57
CA SER A 107 -10.83 0.09 5.51
C SER A 107 -10.51 -0.78 6.70
N ASN A 108 -11.51 -1.55 7.13
CA ASN A 108 -11.40 -2.55 8.20
C ASN A 108 -11.27 -3.99 7.67
N LYS A 109 -11.21 -4.15 6.34
CA LYS A 109 -11.21 -5.46 5.70
C LYS A 109 -9.80 -6.04 5.65
N LYS A 110 -9.59 -7.13 6.38
CA LYS A 110 -8.37 -7.93 6.28
C LYS A 110 -8.57 -9.08 5.30
N HIS A 111 -7.72 -9.17 4.28
CA HIS A 111 -7.76 -10.26 3.30
C HIS A 111 -6.38 -10.86 3.07
N GLY A 112 -6.29 -12.19 3.04
CA GLY A 112 -5.05 -12.92 2.77
C GLY A 112 -4.38 -13.52 4.01
N THR A 113 -3.20 -14.09 3.81
CA THR A 113 -2.37 -14.73 4.83
C THR A 113 -1.42 -13.71 5.44
N PHE A 114 -1.29 -13.70 6.77
CA PHE A 114 -0.29 -12.89 7.45
C PHE A 114 1.13 -13.34 7.06
N VAL A 115 1.98 -12.40 6.66
CA VAL A 115 3.35 -12.70 6.17
C VAL A 115 4.44 -11.88 6.87
N GLY A 116 4.07 -10.95 7.73
CA GLY A 116 5.04 -10.15 8.49
C GLY A 116 4.48 -8.80 8.94
N SER A 117 5.38 -7.91 9.33
CA SER A 117 5.05 -6.56 9.78
C SER A 117 6.04 -5.53 9.25
N VAL A 118 5.59 -4.28 9.14
CA VAL A 118 6.45 -3.13 8.82
C VAL A 118 7.41 -2.86 9.98
N LEU A 119 8.69 -2.67 9.64
CA LEU A 119 9.77 -2.24 10.55
C LEU A 119 10.06 -0.75 10.30
N LEU A 120 10.49 -0.01 11.32
CA LEU A 120 11.03 1.35 11.20
C LEU A 120 12.55 1.33 11.31
#